data_AF-A0A1L9RJM1-F1
#
_entry.id   AF-A0A1L9RJM1-F1
#
_cell.length_a   1.000
_cell.length_b   1.000
_cell.length_c   1.000
_cell.angle_alpha   90.00
_cell.angle_beta   90.00
_cell.angle_gamma   90.00
#
_symmetry.space_group_name_H-M   'P 1'
#
loop_
_entity.id
_entity.type
_entity.pdbx_description
1 polymer ?
#
loop_
_entity_poly.entity_id
_entity_poly.type
_entity_poly.pdbx_seq_one_letter_code
_entity_poly.pdbx_strand_id
1 'polypeptide(L)'
;MPIPKPLYDNATKLVIRKLDLTSTQFEVCFAWTEILQFFFPTTPSPAEAASPEPPFLHLHFKRGEDPNDITPFQWADWEARLKADLKALPNERSVTLVGVIAVGQYVRFYSFLLDGSLEGKFWDGDRQTLHLTVDHRSIAEYLEEIKGDWF
;
A
#
# COMPACT_ATOMS: atom_id res chain seq x y z
N MET A 1 -10.80 -2.91 -25.19
CA MET A 1 -10.16 -4.24 -25.22
C MET A 1 -10.17 -4.80 -23.81
N PRO A 2 -10.43 -6.09 -23.56
CA PRO A 2 -10.37 -6.60 -22.20
C PRO A 2 -8.90 -6.75 -21.82
N ILE A 3 -8.44 -5.94 -20.87
CA ILE A 3 -7.19 -6.22 -20.17
C ILE A 3 -7.49 -7.47 -19.33
N PRO A 4 -6.84 -8.63 -19.55
CA PRO A 4 -6.98 -9.75 -18.64
C PRO A 4 -6.28 -9.34 -17.36
N LYS A 5 -7.05 -8.81 -16.41
CA LYS A 5 -6.53 -8.40 -15.12
C LYS A 5 -6.06 -9.61 -14.34
N PRO A 6 -5.03 -9.42 -13.52
CA PRO A 6 -4.71 -10.41 -12.52
C PRO A 6 -5.78 -10.42 -11.46
N LEU A 7 -6.63 -11.43 -11.51
CA LEU A 7 -7.36 -11.81 -10.31
C LEU A 7 -6.29 -12.34 -9.36
N TYR A 8 -6.25 -11.80 -8.13
CA TYR A 8 -5.54 -12.47 -7.04
C TYR A 8 -5.87 -13.96 -7.13
N ASP A 9 -4.84 -14.79 -7.06
CA ASP A 9 -5.07 -16.22 -7.10
C ASP A 9 -5.89 -16.64 -5.86
N ASN A 10 -6.32 -17.89 -5.86
CA ASN A 10 -7.14 -18.38 -4.74
C ASN A 10 -6.35 -18.41 -3.42
N ALA A 11 -5.02 -18.58 -3.45
CA ALA A 11 -4.19 -18.60 -2.26
C ALA A 11 -4.10 -17.20 -1.63
N THR A 12 -3.79 -16.16 -2.40
CA THR A 12 -3.76 -14.76 -1.95
C THR A 12 -5.13 -14.34 -1.40
N LYS A 13 -6.23 -14.71 -2.08
CA LYS A 13 -7.59 -14.43 -1.57
C LYS A 13 -7.87 -15.10 -0.22
N LEU A 14 -7.39 -16.33 -0.01
CA LEU A 14 -7.54 -17.04 1.26
C LEU A 14 -6.74 -16.39 2.39
N VAL A 15 -5.54 -15.88 2.09
CA VAL A 15 -4.74 -15.11 3.05
C VAL A 15 -5.48 -13.83 3.45
N ILE A 16 -5.93 -13.04 2.47
CA ILE A 16 -6.65 -11.78 2.73
C ILE A 16 -7.94 -12.02 3.53
N ARG A 17 -8.68 -13.11 3.25
CA ARG A 17 -9.92 -13.45 3.97
C ARG A 17 -9.74 -13.67 5.46
N LYS A 18 -8.53 -14.01 5.92
CA LYS A 18 -8.21 -14.19 7.34
C LYS A 18 -7.88 -12.88 8.05
N LEU A 19 -7.68 -11.80 7.30
CA LEU A 19 -7.40 -10.50 7.89
C LEU A 19 -8.67 -9.87 8.47
N ASP A 20 -8.52 -9.21 9.59
CA ASP A 20 -9.52 -8.35 10.21
C ASP A 20 -8.84 -7.16 10.91
N LEU A 21 -9.60 -6.33 11.62
CA LEU A 21 -9.10 -5.11 12.26
C LEU A 21 -8.14 -5.38 13.44
N THR A 22 -8.06 -6.63 13.90
CA THR A 22 -7.21 -7.13 14.98
C THR A 22 -5.98 -7.89 14.48
N SER A 23 -5.90 -8.17 13.18
CA SER A 23 -4.72 -8.80 12.57
C SER A 23 -3.44 -8.05 12.91
N THR A 24 -2.40 -8.83 13.18
CA THR A 24 -1.08 -8.32 13.51
C THR A 24 -0.45 -7.65 12.30
N GLN A 25 0.53 -6.77 12.57
CA GLN A 25 1.32 -6.15 11.50
C GLN A 25 1.93 -7.20 10.57
N PHE A 26 2.44 -8.30 11.14
CA PHE A 26 3.06 -9.38 10.38
C PHE A 26 2.08 -10.04 9.40
N GLU A 27 0.85 -10.31 9.82
CA GLU A 27 -0.17 -10.92 8.96
C GLU A 27 -0.58 -9.99 7.80
N VAL A 28 -0.76 -8.70 8.09
CA VAL A 28 -1.10 -7.71 7.05
C VAL A 28 0.09 -7.51 6.09
N CYS A 29 1.31 -7.43 6.61
CA CYS A 29 2.54 -7.40 5.80
C CYS A 29 2.65 -8.62 4.89
N PHE A 30 2.43 -9.82 5.42
CA PHE A 30 2.52 -11.06 4.66
C PHE A 30 1.52 -11.07 3.50
N ALA A 31 0.27 -10.67 3.74
CA ALA A 31 -0.73 -10.55 2.69
C ALA A 31 -0.34 -9.55 1.60
N TRP A 32 0.25 -8.41 1.98
CA TRP A 32 0.72 -7.42 1.02
C TRP A 32 1.94 -7.86 0.24
N THR A 33 2.85 -8.64 0.82
CA THR A 33 3.96 -9.26 0.09
C THR A 33 3.43 -10.12 -1.05
N GLU A 34 2.41 -10.96 -0.79
CA GLU A 34 1.77 -11.79 -1.83
C GLU A 34 1.10 -10.93 -2.92
N ILE A 35 0.41 -9.85 -2.53
CA ILE A 35 -0.20 -8.90 -3.47
C ILE A 35 0.87 -8.24 -4.33
N LEU A 36 1.94 -7.71 -3.72
CA LEU A 36 2.97 -6.96 -4.43
C LEU A 36 3.85 -7.85 -5.31
N GLN A 37 4.16 -9.08 -4.91
CA GLN A 37 4.87 -10.05 -5.76
C GLN A 37 4.15 -10.29 -7.09
N PHE A 38 2.83 -10.18 -7.09
CA PHE A 38 2.04 -10.28 -8.31
C PHE A 38 2.38 -9.14 -9.30
N PHE A 39 2.47 -7.90 -8.82
CA PHE A 39 2.66 -6.70 -9.65
C PHE A 39 4.13 -6.35 -9.90
N PHE A 40 4.99 -6.72 -8.95
CA PHE A 40 6.43 -6.48 -8.91
C PHE A 40 7.16 -7.81 -8.69
N PRO A 41 7.13 -8.73 -9.68
CA PRO A 41 7.85 -9.98 -9.55
C PRO A 41 9.35 -9.68 -9.41
N THR A 42 9.91 -9.99 -8.24
CA THR A 42 11.33 -9.85 -7.93
C THR A 42 12.13 -10.85 -8.76
N THR A 43 12.39 -10.51 -10.01
CA THR A 43 13.50 -11.11 -10.76
C THR A 43 14.59 -10.05 -10.78
N PRO A 44 15.48 -10.00 -9.78
CA PRO A 44 16.55 -9.02 -9.80
C PRO A 44 17.40 -9.26 -11.04
N SER A 45 17.43 -8.29 -11.95
CA SER A 45 18.48 -8.26 -12.97
C SER A 45 19.81 -8.05 -12.24
N PRO A 46 20.89 -8.78 -12.58
CA PRO A 46 22.21 -8.57 -11.98
C PRO A 46 22.72 -7.12 -12.04
N ALA A 47 22.14 -6.28 -12.92
CA ALA A 47 22.47 -4.88 -13.08
C ALA A 47 21.79 -3.92 -12.07
N GLU A 48 20.67 -4.29 -11.45
CA GLU A 48 19.91 -3.43 -10.51
C GLU A 48 20.49 -3.44 -9.08
N ALA A 49 21.42 -4.33 -8.78
CA ALA A 49 22.04 -4.43 -7.45
C ALA A 49 22.99 -3.27 -7.08
N ALA A 50 23.21 -2.31 -7.99
CA ALA A 50 24.26 -1.30 -7.86
C ALA A 50 23.78 0.11 -7.46
N SER A 51 22.48 0.37 -7.31
CA SER A 51 21.99 1.66 -6.80
C SER A 51 20.71 1.46 -5.97
N PRO A 52 20.66 1.92 -4.71
CA PRO A 52 19.41 1.90 -3.94
C PRO A 52 18.50 2.98 -4.52
N GLU A 53 17.69 2.63 -5.51
CA GLU A 53 16.64 3.53 -5.93
C GLU A 53 15.71 3.83 -4.74
N PRO A 54 15.32 5.10 -4.53
CA PRO A 54 14.42 5.44 -3.45
C PRO A 54 13.07 4.71 -3.66
N PRO A 55 12.43 4.22 -2.59
CA PRO A 55 11.20 3.45 -2.71
C PRO A 55 10.08 4.32 -3.30
N PHE A 56 9.46 3.86 -4.38
CA PHE A 56 8.30 4.56 -4.99
C PHE A 56 6.99 4.30 -4.22
N LEU A 57 6.93 3.22 -3.43
CA LEU A 57 5.77 2.81 -2.62
C LEU A 57 6.21 2.54 -1.18
N HIS A 58 5.61 3.28 -0.24
CA HIS A 58 5.84 3.10 1.20
C HIS A 58 4.58 2.56 1.87
N LEU A 59 4.67 1.34 2.42
CA LEU A 59 3.55 0.68 3.08
C LEU A 59 3.65 0.83 4.60
N HIS A 60 2.64 1.47 5.17
CA HIS A 60 2.42 1.55 6.60
C HIS A 60 1.33 0.55 7.00
N PHE A 61 1.70 -0.39 7.86
CA PHE A 61 0.82 -1.45 8.32
C PHE A 61 0.33 -1.12 9.72
N LYS A 62 -0.98 -1.28 9.98
CA LYS A 62 -1.48 -1.19 11.35
C LYS A 62 -0.75 -2.22 12.21
N ARG A 63 -0.07 -1.72 13.22
CA ARG A 63 0.47 -2.54 14.30
C ARG A 63 -0.66 -2.77 15.29
N GLY A 64 -0.98 -4.04 15.56
CA GLY A 64 -1.73 -4.41 16.76
C GLY A 64 -0.80 -4.15 17.93
N GLU A 65 -0.70 -2.89 18.40
CA GLU A 65 0.32 -2.48 19.37
C GLU A 65 0.08 -3.07 20.76
N ASP A 66 -1.16 -3.46 21.09
CA ASP A 66 -1.49 -4.19 22.31
C ASP A 66 -2.87 -4.88 22.15
N PRO A 67 -3.02 -6.17 22.45
CA PRO A 67 -4.34 -6.82 22.49
C PRO A 67 -5.30 -6.22 23.55
N ASN A 68 -4.80 -5.40 24.48
CA ASN A 68 -5.59 -4.64 25.45
C ASN A 68 -5.79 -3.16 25.06
N ASP A 69 -5.24 -2.71 23.92
CA ASP A 69 -5.51 -1.37 23.42
C ASP A 69 -6.94 -1.30 22.88
N ILE A 70 -7.82 -0.74 23.70
CA ILE A 70 -9.23 -0.50 23.37
C ILE A 70 -9.43 0.79 22.58
N THR A 71 -8.36 1.51 22.20
CA THR A 71 -8.46 2.77 21.48
C THR A 71 -9.09 2.52 20.11
N PRO A 72 -10.17 3.24 19.76
CA PRO A 72 -10.79 3.13 18.45
C PRO A 72 -9.79 3.50 17.34
N PHE A 73 -9.77 2.70 16.28
CA PHE A 73 -8.95 3.02 15.12
C PHE A 73 -9.42 4.32 14.47
N GLN A 74 -8.50 5.29 14.32
CA GLN A 74 -8.74 6.53 13.59
C GLN A 74 -7.74 6.71 12.46
N TRP A 75 -8.24 6.95 11.25
CA TRP A 75 -7.39 7.15 10.07
C TRP A 75 -6.40 8.31 10.23
N ALA A 76 -6.83 9.42 10.85
CA ALA A 76 -6.02 10.61 11.03
C ALA A 76 -4.70 10.35 11.78
N ASP A 77 -4.71 9.48 12.79
CA ASP A 77 -3.50 9.12 13.54
C ASP A 77 -2.48 8.38 12.66
N TRP A 78 -2.98 7.48 11.81
CA TRP A 78 -2.15 6.73 10.88
C TRP A 78 -1.66 7.58 9.71
N GLU A 79 -2.48 8.52 9.24
CA GLU A 79 -2.08 9.51 8.23
C GLU A 79 -0.94 10.39 8.75
N ALA A 80 -1.01 10.84 10.01
CA ALA A 80 0.05 11.61 10.64
C ALA A 80 1.36 10.81 10.76
N ARG A 81 1.28 9.52 11.12
CA ARG A 81 2.44 8.62 11.18
C ARG A 81 3.04 8.35 9.81
N LEU A 82 2.22 7.99 8.82
CA LEU A 82 2.65 7.80 7.43
C LEU A 82 3.35 9.05 6.89
N LYS A 83 2.79 10.24 7.16
CA LYS A 83 3.40 11.51 6.76
C LYS A 83 4.78 11.72 7.39
N ALA A 84 4.93 11.38 8.68
CA ALA A 84 6.21 11.49 9.36
C ALA A 84 7.26 10.54 8.77
N ASP A 85 6.88 9.30 8.47
CA ASP A 85 7.76 8.29 7.86
C ASP A 85 8.19 8.72 6.46
N LEU A 86 7.24 9.13 5.61
CA LEU A 86 7.52 9.60 4.24
C LEU A 86 8.44 10.82 4.23
N LYS A 87 8.29 11.74 5.19
CA LYS A 87 9.15 12.92 5.32
C LYS A 87 10.59 12.56 5.74
N ALA A 88 10.77 11.45 6.46
CA ALA A 88 12.08 10.98 6.89
C ALA A 88 12.86 10.22 5.79
N LEU A 89 12.18 9.82 4.72
CA LEU A 89 12.83 9.17 3.59
C LEU A 89 13.72 10.18 2.84
N PRO A 90 14.92 9.75 2.36
CA PRO A 90 15.78 10.58 1.53
C PRO A 90 15.08 10.85 0.19
N ASN A 91 14.39 12.00 0.10
CA ASN A 91 13.67 12.38 -1.11
C ASN A 91 14.59 13.25 -2.00
N GLU A 92 15.52 12.59 -2.69
CA GLU A 92 16.49 13.25 -3.56
C GLU A 92 15.93 13.63 -4.95
N ARG A 93 14.68 13.25 -5.26
CA ARG A 93 14.11 13.39 -6.61
C ARG A 93 12.78 14.13 -6.62
N SER A 94 12.48 14.75 -7.76
CA SER A 94 11.24 15.46 -8.10
C SER A 94 9.99 14.56 -8.20
N VAL A 95 9.98 13.42 -7.51
CA VAL A 95 8.97 12.39 -7.67
C VAL A 95 8.04 12.36 -6.47
N THR A 96 6.76 12.18 -6.74
CA THR A 96 5.74 12.00 -5.70
C THR A 96 5.88 10.61 -5.11
N LEU A 97 6.02 10.50 -3.79
CA LEU A 97 6.06 9.21 -3.10
C LEU A 97 4.62 8.74 -2.87
N VAL A 98 4.36 7.44 -3.07
CA VAL A 98 3.04 6.87 -2.78
C VAL A 98 3.07 6.20 -1.42
N GLY A 99 2.19 6.64 -0.53
CA GLY A 99 1.96 6.05 0.78
C GLY A 99 0.74 5.15 0.80
N VAL A 100 0.80 4.06 1.55
CA VAL A 100 -0.32 3.12 1.72
C VAL A 100 -0.54 2.87 3.20
N ILE A 101 -1.79 2.96 3.67
CA ILE A 101 -2.18 2.53 5.01
C ILE A 101 -3.03 1.28 4.87
N ALA A 102 -2.54 0.16 5.38
CA ALA A 102 -3.24 -1.14 5.36
C ALA A 102 -3.68 -1.55 6.76
N VAL A 103 -4.98 -1.83 6.92
CA VAL A 103 -5.62 -2.20 8.19
C VAL A 103 -6.58 -3.36 7.94
N GLY A 104 -6.18 -4.56 8.36
CA GLY A 104 -6.94 -5.77 8.07
C GLY A 104 -7.18 -5.94 6.56
N GLN A 105 -8.44 -6.01 6.16
CA GLN A 105 -8.85 -6.11 4.76
C GLN A 105 -8.99 -4.78 4.04
N TYR A 106 -8.71 -3.67 4.71
CA TYR A 106 -8.94 -2.32 4.19
C TYR A 106 -7.64 -1.60 3.90
N VAL A 107 -7.66 -0.76 2.86
CA VAL A 107 -6.52 0.05 2.45
C VAL A 107 -6.95 1.46 2.07
N ARG A 108 -6.08 2.43 2.33
CA ARG A 108 -6.12 3.77 1.71
C ARG A 108 -4.76 4.07 1.07
N PHE A 109 -4.79 4.81 -0.04
CA PHE A 109 -3.59 5.29 -0.71
C PHE A 109 -3.49 6.80 -0.61
N TYR A 110 -2.25 7.27 -0.62
CA TYR A 110 -1.90 8.68 -0.49
C TYR A 110 -0.75 9.04 -1.42
N SER A 111 -0.75 10.28 -1.89
CA SER A 111 0.37 10.90 -2.58
C SER A 111 1.06 11.87 -1.63
N PHE A 112 2.38 11.75 -1.51
CA PHE A 112 3.20 12.68 -0.73
C PHE A 112 3.94 13.60 -1.67
N LEU A 113 3.49 14.85 -1.68
CA LEU A 113 3.94 15.87 -2.62
C LEU A 113 5.24 16.54 -2.14
N LEU A 114 5.91 17.24 -3.06
CA LEU A 114 7.18 17.94 -2.79
C LEU A 114 7.06 19.06 -1.75
N ASP A 115 5.87 19.62 -1.57
CA ASP A 115 5.59 20.61 -0.52
C ASP A 115 5.41 19.97 0.88
N GLY A 116 5.50 18.64 0.96
CA GLY A 116 5.32 17.87 2.19
C GLY A 116 3.86 17.68 2.59
N SER A 117 2.91 17.94 1.70
CA SER A 117 1.51 17.57 1.89
C SER A 117 1.29 16.07 1.63
N LEU A 118 0.27 15.51 2.29
CA LEU A 118 -0.17 14.14 2.11
C LEU A 118 -1.61 14.20 1.61
N GLU A 119 -1.84 13.78 0.37
CA GLU A 119 -3.15 13.85 -0.28
C GLU A 119 -3.74 12.45 -0.43
N GLY A 120 -4.99 12.26 0.00
CA GLY A 120 -5.70 11.00 -0.16
C GLY A 120 -6.12 10.76 -1.62
N LYS A 121 -5.95 9.53 -2.11
CA LYS A 121 -6.56 9.09 -3.37
C LYS A 121 -8.02 8.73 -3.13
N PHE A 122 -8.90 9.16 -4.03
CA PHE A 122 -10.34 8.88 -3.96
C PHE A 122 -10.81 8.07 -5.18
N TRP A 123 -11.81 7.23 -4.97
CA TRP A 123 -12.47 6.40 -5.97
C TRP A 123 -13.97 6.69 -5.96
N ASP A 124 -14.61 6.66 -7.13
CA ASP A 124 -16.07 6.79 -7.29
C ASP A 124 -16.69 7.93 -6.45
N GLY A 125 -16.07 9.11 -6.46
CA GLY A 125 -16.50 10.27 -5.66
C GLY A 125 -15.61 10.47 -4.44
N ASP A 126 -16.18 10.33 -3.24
CA ASP A 126 -15.54 10.62 -1.94
C ASP A 126 -15.02 9.37 -1.22
N ARG A 127 -15.06 8.20 -1.87
CA ARG A 127 -14.64 6.95 -1.25
C ARG A 127 -13.12 6.82 -1.29
N GLN A 128 -12.51 6.86 -0.11
CA GLN A 128 -11.06 6.69 0.05
C GLN A 128 -10.67 5.27 0.47
N THR A 129 -11.54 4.58 1.21
CA THR A 129 -11.25 3.24 1.73
C THR A 129 -11.62 2.17 0.72
N LEU A 130 -10.67 1.32 0.38
CA LEU A 130 -10.87 0.14 -0.46
C LEU A 130 -10.77 -1.14 0.37
N HIS A 131 -11.51 -2.17 -0.02
CA HIS A 131 -11.43 -3.51 0.51
C HIS A 131 -10.60 -4.39 -0.43
N LEU A 132 -9.55 -5.04 0.08
CA LEU A 132 -8.54 -5.77 -0.71
C LEU A 132 -9.13 -6.76 -1.73
N THR A 133 -10.14 -7.56 -1.36
CA THR A 133 -10.76 -8.51 -2.30
C THR A 133 -11.88 -7.94 -3.18
N VAL A 134 -12.74 -7.09 -2.64
CA VAL A 134 -13.89 -6.49 -3.36
C VAL A 134 -13.39 -5.51 -4.41
N ASP A 135 -12.39 -4.71 -4.03
CA ASP A 135 -11.86 -3.60 -4.83
C ASP A 135 -10.53 -3.92 -5.47
N HIS A 136 -10.15 -5.21 -5.56
CA HIS A 136 -8.89 -5.66 -6.14
C HIS A 136 -8.65 -5.05 -7.52
N ARG A 137 -9.73 -4.77 -8.26
CA ARG A 137 -9.68 -4.23 -9.60
C ARG A 137 -9.08 -2.81 -9.61
N SER A 138 -9.59 -1.95 -8.74
CA SER A 138 -9.16 -0.57 -8.60
C SER A 138 -7.78 -0.49 -7.97
N ILE A 139 -7.48 -1.39 -7.03
CA ILE A 139 -6.15 -1.54 -6.43
C ILE A 139 -5.13 -1.93 -7.52
N ALA A 140 -5.42 -2.95 -8.32
CA ALA A 140 -4.54 -3.41 -9.39
C ALA A 140 -4.29 -2.32 -10.44
N GLU A 141 -5.33 -1.62 -10.90
CA GLU A 141 -5.19 -0.49 -11.83
C GLU A 141 -4.29 0.60 -11.27
N TYR A 142 -4.50 0.96 -10.00
CA TYR A 142 -3.73 2.02 -9.40
C TYR A 142 -2.27 1.62 -9.15
N LEU A 143 -2.02 0.36 -8.77
CA LEU A 143 -0.66 -0.19 -8.65
C LEU A 143 0.08 -0.22 -10.00
N GLU A 144 -0.61 -0.47 -11.11
CA GLU A 144 -0.04 -0.39 -12.46
C GLU A 144 0.18 1.07 -12.91
N GLU A 145 -0.70 2.00 -12.54
CA GLU A 145 -0.56 3.45 -12.79
C GLU A 145 0.73 3.99 -12.14
N ILE A 146 0.89 3.77 -10.83
CA ILE A 146 2.07 4.24 -10.09
C ILE A 146 3.36 3.56 -10.55
N LYS A 147 3.26 2.33 -11.08
CA LYS A 147 4.38 1.61 -11.67
C LYS A 147 4.77 2.25 -13.01
N GLY A 148 3.80 2.55 -13.86
CA GLY A 148 4.03 3.19 -15.16
C GLY A 148 4.62 4.59 -15.06
N ASP A 149 4.31 5.34 -14.00
CA ASP A 149 4.90 6.66 -13.75
C ASP A 149 6.38 6.60 -13.30
N TRP A 150 6.86 5.43 -12.86
CA TRP A 150 8.22 5.25 -12.36
C TRP A 150 9.20 4.68 -13.40
N PHE A 151 8.72 3.87 -14.35
CA PHE A 151 9.51 3.23 -15.40
C PHE A 151 9.53 4.03 -16.70
#